data_AF-A0A7S1EVS6-F1
#
_entry.id   AF-A0A7S1EVS6-F1
#
_cell.length_a   1.000
_cell.length_b   1.000
_cell.length_c   1.000
_cell.angle_alpha   90.00
_cell.angle_beta   90.00
_cell.angle_gamma   90.00
#
_symmetry.space_group_name_H-M   'P 1'
#
loop_
_entity.id
_entity.type
_entity.pdbx_description
1 polymer ?
#
loop_
_entity_poly.entity_id
_entity_poly.type
_entity_poly.pdbx_seq_one_letter_code
_entity_poly.pdbx_strand_id
1 'polypeptide(L)'
;LDRTCIHQTNAALKERGIRSLGAIIFYARTFVVIFSDSYLHKGWTVFELSVFLLLHPRSCPILVPPLLPQLMLCASGGFFLASLINFPFQAGLVLQRFPRGSGLSISIYLPLGLM
;
A
#
# COMPACT_ATOMS: atom_id res chain seq x y z
N LEU A 1 -6.17 -3.64 -10.35
CA LEU A 1 -7.54 -3.89 -10.86
C LEU A 1 -8.14 -2.64 -11.52
N ASP A 2 -7.45 -1.49 -11.54
CA ASP A 2 -7.95 -0.21 -12.12
C ASP A 2 -7.93 -0.11 -13.65
N ARG A 3 -7.80 -1.23 -14.38
CA ARG A 3 -7.88 -1.23 -15.85
C ARG A 3 -9.32 -1.09 -16.35
N THR A 4 -10.31 -1.38 -15.49
CA THR A 4 -11.74 -1.31 -15.80
C THR A 4 -12.51 -0.69 -14.66
N CYS A 5 -12.81 0.61 -14.75
CA CYS A 5 -13.75 1.25 -13.84
C CYS A 5 -15.16 0.67 -14.09
N ILE A 6 -15.71 -0.04 -13.10
CA ILE A 6 -17.09 -0.52 -13.15
C ILE A 6 -18.02 0.62 -12.76
N HIS A 7 -18.95 0.96 -13.64
CA HIS A 7 -19.93 2.00 -13.38
C HIS A 7 -20.83 1.61 -12.19
N GLN A 8 -20.89 2.45 -11.14
CA GLN A 8 -21.60 2.09 -9.90
C GLN A 8 -23.12 2.28 -9.99
N THR A 9 -23.58 3.30 -10.74
CA THR A 9 -24.99 3.71 -10.85
C THR A 9 -25.74 3.12 -12.05
N ASN A 10 -25.11 3.08 -13.23
CA ASN A 10 -25.77 2.60 -14.45
C ASN A 10 -25.63 1.08 -14.58
N ALA A 11 -26.75 0.35 -14.51
CA ALA A 11 -26.77 -1.11 -14.53
C ALA A 11 -26.23 -1.71 -15.86
N ALA A 12 -26.56 -1.11 -17.01
CA ALA A 12 -26.13 -1.62 -18.31
C ALA A 12 -24.61 -1.47 -18.50
N LEU A 13 -24.05 -0.34 -18.05
CA LEU A 13 -22.59 -0.12 -18.10
C LEU A 13 -21.86 -0.98 -17.06
N LYS A 14 -22.46 -1.21 -15.89
CA LYS A 14 -21.96 -2.14 -14.88
C LYS A 14 -21.81 -3.55 -15.43
N GLU A 15 -22.85 -4.07 -16.08
CA GLU A 15 -22.84 -5.41 -16.68
C GLU A 15 -21.74 -5.55 -17.75
N ARG A 16 -21.59 -4.54 -18.63
CA ARG A 16 -20.49 -4.52 -19.62
C ARG A 16 -19.12 -4.53 -18.95
N GLY A 17 -18.96 -3.76 -17.87
CA GLY A 17 -17.74 -3.76 -17.06
C GLY A 17 -17.44 -5.13 -16.46
N ILE A 18 -18.43 -5.77 -15.84
CA ILE A 18 -18.27 -7.12 -15.25
C ILE A 18 -17.91 -8.16 -16.32
N ARG A 19 -18.53 -8.12 -17.50
CA ARG A 19 -18.16 -9.02 -18.61
C ARG A 19 -16.71 -8.86 -19.05
N SER A 20 -16.21 -7.62 -19.10
CA SER A 20 -14.81 -7.36 -19.48
C SER A 20 -13.79 -7.87 -18.44
N LEU A 21 -14.22 -8.05 -17.19
CA LEU A 21 -13.34 -8.48 -16.11
C LEU A 21 -12.80 -9.90 -16.29
N GLY A 22 -13.60 -10.81 -16.87
CA GLY A 22 -13.15 -12.18 -17.13
C GLY A 22 -11.89 -12.23 -18.00
N ALA A 23 -11.80 -11.36 -19.02
CA ALA A 23 -10.63 -11.25 -19.88
C ALA A 23 -9.41 -10.72 -19.12
N ILE A 24 -9.60 -9.80 -18.17
CA ILE A 24 -8.50 -9.29 -17.33
C ILE A 24 -7.98 -10.37 -16.40
N ILE A 25 -8.88 -11.11 -15.77
CA ILE A 25 -8.53 -12.19 -14.85
C ILE A 25 -7.75 -13.28 -15.59
N PHE A 26 -8.11 -13.59 -16.85
CA PHE A 26 -7.39 -14.55 -17.68
C PHE A 26 -5.90 -14.23 -17.85
N TYR A 27 -5.52 -12.95 -17.97
CA TYR A 27 -4.11 -12.53 -18.10
C TYR A 27 -3.44 -12.26 -16.75
N ALA A 28 -4.16 -12.34 -15.63
CA ALA A 28 -3.62 -12.01 -14.31
C ALA A 28 -2.80 -13.17 -13.75
N ARG A 29 -1.52 -12.92 -13.43
CA ARG A 29 -0.63 -13.94 -12.84
C ARG A 29 -0.85 -14.15 -11.34
N THR A 30 -1.34 -13.13 -10.66
CA THR A 30 -1.53 -13.10 -9.21
C THR A 30 -2.87 -12.46 -8.90
N PHE A 31 -3.61 -13.04 -7.95
CA PHE A 31 -4.87 -12.51 -7.47
C PHE A 31 -4.77 -12.24 -5.98
N VAL A 32 -4.90 -10.98 -5.60
CA VAL A 32 -4.87 -10.54 -4.20
C VAL A 32 -6.26 -10.04 -3.84
N VAL A 33 -6.83 -10.62 -2.79
CA VAL A 33 -8.18 -10.30 -2.32
C VAL A 33 -8.08 -9.76 -0.91
N ILE A 34 -8.63 -8.55 -0.72
CA ILE A 34 -8.85 -8.01 0.63
C ILE A 34 -10.09 -8.70 1.20
N PHE A 35 -9.85 -9.69 2.04
CA PHE A 35 -10.91 -10.54 2.55
C PHE A 35 -11.64 -9.85 3.70
N SER A 36 -12.85 -9.36 3.43
CA SER A 36 -13.78 -8.81 4.42
C SER A 36 -15.17 -9.40 4.19
N ASP A 37 -16.06 -9.35 5.18
CA ASP A 37 -17.42 -9.87 5.04
C ASP A 37 -18.15 -9.25 3.85
N SER A 38 -17.96 -7.94 3.65
CA SER A 38 -18.53 -7.20 2.53
C SER A 38 -18.06 -7.67 1.14
N TYR A 39 -16.92 -8.38 1.07
CA TYR A 39 -16.39 -8.91 -0.19
C TYR A 39 -17.24 -10.06 -0.72
N LEU A 40 -17.82 -10.90 0.15
CA LEU A 40 -18.66 -12.02 -0.28
C LEU A 40 -20.12 -11.61 -0.55
N HIS A 41 -20.54 -10.45 -0.06
CA HIS A 41 -21.90 -9.93 -0.31
C HIS A 41 -22.11 -9.36 -1.72
N LYS A 42 -21.03 -8.99 -2.43
CA LYS A 42 -21.11 -8.42 -3.78
C LYS A 42 -21.03 -9.53 -4.82
N GLY A 43 -22.04 -9.66 -5.67
CA GLY A 43 -22.08 -10.74 -6.67
C GLY A 43 -20.91 -10.72 -7.66
N TRP A 44 -20.40 -9.52 -8.01
CA TRP A 44 -19.28 -9.40 -8.95
C TRP A 44 -17.92 -9.80 -8.36
N THR A 45 -17.67 -9.59 -7.07
CA THR A 45 -16.42 -10.03 -6.42
C THR A 45 -16.37 -11.54 -6.23
N VAL A 46 -17.53 -12.16 -5.96
CA VAL A 46 -17.65 -13.63 -5.97
C VAL A 46 -17.43 -14.20 -7.36
N PHE A 47 -17.97 -13.55 -8.40
CA PHE A 47 -17.70 -13.88 -9.79
C PHE A 47 -16.19 -13.79 -10.12
N GLU A 48 -15.52 -12.71 -9.73
CA GLU A 48 -14.07 -12.54 -9.92
C GLU A 48 -13.26 -13.68 -9.31
N LEU A 49 -13.53 -14.00 -8.04
CA LEU A 49 -12.86 -15.06 -7.31
C LEU A 49 -13.10 -16.43 -7.97
N SER A 50 -14.36 -16.72 -8.36
CA SER A 50 -14.73 -17.98 -9.00
C SER A 50 -14.04 -18.15 -10.35
N VAL A 51 -14.02 -17.10 -11.17
CA VAL A 51 -13.37 -17.09 -12.49
C VAL A 51 -11.86 -17.27 -12.33
N PHE A 52 -11.22 -16.61 -11.35
CA PHE A 52 -9.79 -16.78 -11.11
C PHE A 52 -9.45 -18.23 -10.74
N LEU A 53 -10.21 -18.84 -9.83
CA LEU A 53 -10.01 -20.23 -9.41
C LEU A 53 -10.23 -21.23 -10.56
N LEU A 54 -11.20 -20.94 -11.45
CA LEU A 54 -11.48 -21.76 -12.63
C LEU A 54 -10.35 -21.68 -13.66
N LEU A 55 -9.84 -20.48 -13.92
CA LEU A 55 -8.80 -20.24 -14.93
C LEU A 55 -7.39 -20.62 -14.45
N HIS A 56 -7.15 -20.55 -13.14
CA HIS A 56 -5.84 -20.81 -12.53
C HIS A 56 -5.92 -21.89 -11.43
N PRO A 57 -6.21 -23.16 -11.77
CA PRO A 57 -6.47 -24.22 -10.78
C PRO A 57 -5.26 -24.57 -9.91
N ARG A 58 -4.04 -24.18 -10.31
CA ARG A 58 -2.80 -24.39 -9.55
C ARG A 58 -2.38 -23.16 -8.74
N SER A 59 -3.04 -22.01 -8.95
CA SER A 59 -2.68 -20.76 -8.29
C SER A 59 -3.64 -20.49 -7.13
N CYS A 60 -3.09 -20.27 -5.94
CA CYS A 60 -3.88 -19.88 -4.80
C CYS A 60 -4.01 -18.35 -4.75
N PRO A 61 -5.23 -17.80 -4.54
CA PRO A 61 -5.40 -16.38 -4.32
C PRO A 61 -4.80 -15.98 -2.96
N ILE A 62 -4.18 -14.80 -2.91
CA ILE A 62 -3.59 -14.27 -1.68
C ILE A 62 -4.67 -13.49 -0.94
N LEU A 63 -5.06 -13.99 0.23
CA LEU A 63 -6.05 -13.36 1.09
C LEU A 63 -5.35 -12.42 2.07
N VAL A 64 -5.71 -11.14 2.04
CA VAL A 64 -5.15 -10.11 2.91
C VAL A 64 -6.26 -9.58 3.81
N PRO A 65 -6.07 -9.57 5.14
CA PRO A 65 -7.06 -8.98 6.04
C PRO A 65 -7.07 -7.44 5.88
N PRO A 66 -8.24 -6.78 6.04
CA PRO A 66 -8.37 -5.33 5.87
C PRO A 66 -7.53 -4.51 6.87
N LEU A 67 -7.17 -5.11 8.00
CA LEU A 67 -6.34 -4.48 9.03
C LEU A 67 -4.88 -4.27 8.60
N LEU A 68 -4.35 -5.14 7.74
CA LEU A 68 -2.93 -5.14 7.35
C LEU A 68 -2.48 -3.84 6.65
N PRO A 69 -3.21 -3.31 5.64
CA PRO A 69 -2.85 -2.01 5.03
C PRO A 69 -2.99 -0.85 6.03
N GLN A 70 -3.96 -0.90 6.95
CA GLN A 70 -4.12 0.15 7.96
C GLN A 70 -2.93 0.16 8.92
N LEU A 71 -2.49 -1.01 9.39
CA LEU A 71 -1.34 -1.14 10.28
C LEU A 71 -0.05 -0.66 9.60
N MET A 72 0.17 -1.06 8.34
CA MET A 72 1.32 -0.60 7.55
C MET A 72 1.33 0.93 7.41
N LEU A 73 0.17 1.53 7.13
CA LEU A 73 0.04 2.98 7.01
C LEU A 73 0.30 3.68 8.36
N CYS A 74 -0.25 3.18 9.45
CA CYS A 74 0.00 3.71 10.79
C CYS A 74 1.48 3.58 11.21
N ALA A 75 2.11 2.44 10.93
CA ALA A 75 3.50 2.19 11.27
C ALA A 75 4.45 3.11 10.47
N SER A 76 4.23 3.23 9.16
CA SER A 76 5.01 4.14 8.30
C SER A 76 4.82 5.61 8.66
N GLY A 77 3.58 6.03 8.95
CA GLY A 77 3.29 7.38 9.45
C GLY A 77 3.93 7.66 10.80
N GLY A 78 3.87 6.70 11.74
CA GLY A 78 4.50 6.79 13.05
C GLY A 78 6.02 6.86 12.97
N PHE A 79 6.63 6.04 12.11
CA PHE A 79 8.07 6.08 11.84
C PHE A 79 8.50 7.44 11.28
N PHE A 80 7.80 7.94 10.27
CA PHE A 80 8.09 9.25 9.68
C PHE A 80 7.97 10.39 10.70
N LEU A 81 6.91 10.37 11.53
CA LEU A 81 6.72 11.36 12.59
C LEU A 81 7.84 11.29 13.64
N ALA A 82 8.26 10.09 14.03
CA ALA A 82 9.40 9.91 14.94
C ALA A 82 10.69 10.47 14.32
N SER A 83 10.96 10.22 13.03
CA SER A 83 12.11 10.79 12.34
C SER A 83 12.09 12.32 12.30
N LEU A 84 10.91 12.93 12.09
CA LEU A 84 10.75 14.39 12.10
C LEU A 84 10.99 15.01 13.48
N ILE A 85 10.75 14.29 14.57
CA ILE A 85 11.00 14.79 15.95
C ILE A 85 12.48 14.61 16.33
N ASN A 86 13.10 13.50 15.94
CA ASN A 86 14.49 13.21 16.26
C ASN A 86 15.47 14.13 15.50
N PHE A 87 15.15 14.54 14.27
CA PHE A 87 15.99 15.43 13.46
C PHE A 87 16.28 16.80 14.11
N PRO A 88 15.29 17.60 14.54
CA PRO A 88 15.52 18.86 15.23
C PRO A 88 16.12 18.67 16.63
N PHE A 89 15.83 17.55 17.31
CA PHE A 89 16.41 17.24 18.62
C PHE A 89 17.94 17.01 18.54
N GLN A 90 18.40 16.20 17.58
CA GLN A 90 19.84 16.04 17.33
C GLN A 90 20.49 17.33 16.84
N ALA A 91 19.84 18.07 15.94
CA ALA A 91 20.36 19.35 15.44
C ALA A 91 20.48 20.41 16.56
N GLY A 92 19.50 20.48 17.47
CA GLY A 92 19.50 21.37 18.63
C GLY A 92 20.59 21.03 19.65
N LEU A 93 20.81 19.75 19.93
CA LEU A 93 21.89 19.29 20.82
C LEU A 93 23.29 19.54 20.23
N VAL A 94 23.46 19.42 18.92
CA VAL A 94 24.73 19.74 18.24
C VAL A 94 25.03 21.24 18.31
N LEU A 95 24.03 22.11 18.14
CA LEU A 95 24.21 23.57 18.24
C LEU A 95 24.50 24.06 19.66
N GLN A 96 24.04 23.35 20.71
CA GLN A 96 24.38 23.70 22.10
C GLN A 96 25.78 23.25 22.52
N ARG A 97 26.41 22.32 21.78
CA ARG A 97 27.76 21.81 22.06
C ARG A 97 28.88 22.61 21.40
N PHE A 98 28.55 23.60 20.58
CA PHE A 98 29.53 24.54 20.04
C PHE A 98 29.74 25.70 21.03
N PRO A 99 30.89 25.77 21.73
CA PRO A 99 31.21 26.96 22.51
C PRO A 99 31.32 28.15 21.55
N ARG A 100 30.63 29.25 21.87
CA ARG A 100 30.84 30.55 21.23
C ARG A 100 32.30 30.95 21.42
N GLY A 101 33.13 30.70 20.42
CA GLY A 101 34.49 31.23 20.36
C GLY A 101 35.57 30.19 20.13
N SER A 102 35.58 29.60 18.95
CA SER A 102 36.83 29.29 18.25
C SER A 102 36.50 28.95 16.79
N GLY A 103 37.23 29.56 15.87
CA GLY A 103 37.08 29.28 14.45
C GLY A 103 37.43 27.82 14.12
N LEU A 104 36.98 27.43 12.92
CA LEU A 104 37.30 26.23 12.13
C LEU A 104 36.34 25.04 12.13
N SER A 105 35.99 24.72 10.88
CA SER A 105 35.56 23.45 10.29
C SER A 105 34.16 22.91 10.62
N ILE A 106 33.22 23.34 9.78
CA ILE A 106 31.95 22.66 9.50
C ILE A 106 32.28 21.30 8.87
N SER A 107 32.32 20.25 9.68
CA SER A 107 32.31 18.87 9.18
C SER A 107 30.85 18.41 9.12
N ILE A 108 30.29 18.41 7.91
CA ILE A 108 28.95 17.92 7.60
C ILE A 108 28.99 16.40 7.80
N TYR A 109 28.46 15.91 8.92
CA TYR A 109 28.20 14.47 9.09
C TYR A 109 27.00 14.10 8.23
N LEU A 110 27.30 13.63 7.01
CA LEU A 110 26.37 12.87 6.17
C LEU A 110 26.04 11.56 6.92
N PRO A 111 24.76 11.23 7.19
CA PRO A 111 24.43 9.97 7.84
C PRO A 111 24.59 8.84 6.83
N LEU A 112 25.77 8.20 6.84
CA LEU A 112 26.01 6.92 6.17
C LEU A 112 25.32 5.82 7.01
N GLY A 113 24.03 5.60 6.77
CA GLY A 113 23.21 4.65 7.52
C GLY A 113 22.16 3.96 6.65
N LEU A 114 22.53 3.62 5.41
CA LEU A 114 21.72 2.82 4.50
C LEU A 114 22.56 1.67 3.92
N MET A 115 22.80 0.65 4.74
CA MET A 115 23.13 -0.73 4.37
C MET A 115 22.50 -1.66 5.40
#